data_AF-A0A357D6K7-F1
#
_entry.id   AF-A0A357D6K7-F1
#
_cell.length_a   1.000
_cell.length_b   1.000
_cell.length_c   1.000
_cell.angle_alpha   90.00
_cell.angle_beta   90.00
_cell.angle_gamma   90.00
#
_symmetry.space_group_name_H-M   'P 1'
#
loop_
_entity.id
_entity.type
_entity.pdbx_description
1 polymer ?
#
loop_
_entity_poly.entity_id
_entity_poly.type
_entity_poly.pdbx_seq_one_letter_code
_entity_poly.pdbx_strand_id
1 'polypeptide(L)'
;TRTTLNGLTLEQMLTYYGISAVIGYFTYDSADWDLQWLIRTGGFLTFMLRPVTYGYYALGQKIGHRIMAFLVEIIPIYLIFIFLFRINLIPAAPGWAVLSILLSFVLIFLTNYSIGISAFWLTKTDGLRRAFQTMRDLSAGSIIPLTFFPEVMQKILFFLPFQFISYVPTRVFIGSYELAGMKLTIPEVVGLQFGA
;
A
#
# COMPACT_ATOMS: atom_id res chain seq x y z
N THR A 1 17.09 -16.50 25.87
CA THR A 1 16.58 -15.26 25.22
C THR A 1 16.27 -15.61 23.78
N ARG A 2 14.99 -15.74 23.38
CA ARG A 2 14.64 -16.11 21.99
C ARG A 2 15.06 -14.96 21.07
N THR A 3 16.15 -15.16 20.32
CA THR A 3 16.71 -14.19 19.35
C THR A 3 15.96 -14.15 18.02
N THR A 4 14.94 -15.00 17.86
CA THR A 4 14.08 -15.08 16.68
C THR A 4 12.62 -15.06 17.08
N LEU A 5 11.81 -14.31 16.33
CA LEU A 5 10.36 -14.21 16.51
C LEU A 5 9.72 -14.78 15.25
N ASN A 6 9.02 -15.91 15.41
CA ASN A 6 8.43 -16.68 14.32
C ASN A 6 9.42 -17.04 13.17
N GLY A 7 10.68 -17.35 13.54
CA GLY A 7 11.74 -17.72 12.59
C GLY A 7 12.48 -16.54 11.95
N LEU A 8 12.07 -15.29 12.18
CA LEU A 8 12.75 -14.10 11.68
C LEU A 8 13.71 -13.52 12.73
N THR A 9 14.88 -13.05 12.27
CA THR A 9 15.82 -12.30 13.10
C THR A 9 15.35 -10.85 13.27
N LEU A 10 15.84 -10.15 14.30
CA LEU A 10 15.54 -8.72 14.51
C LEU A 10 15.91 -7.89 13.27
N GLU A 11 17.05 -8.19 12.65
CA GLU A 11 17.53 -7.51 11.44
C GLU A 11 16.57 -7.70 10.25
N GLN A 12 16.03 -8.90 10.06
CA GLN A 12 15.05 -9.18 9.01
C GLN A 12 13.74 -8.43 9.26
N MET A 13 13.31 -8.34 10.52
CA MET A 13 12.12 -7.57 10.88
C MET A 13 12.33 -6.07 10.62
N LEU A 14 13.46 -5.50 11.08
CA LEU A 14 13.80 -4.09 10.83
C LEU A 14 13.87 -3.79 9.33
N THR A 15 14.48 -4.68 8.55
CA THR A 15 14.55 -4.55 7.08
C THR A 15 13.15 -4.58 6.47
N TYR A 16 12.29 -5.53 6.86
CA TYR A 16 10.91 -5.60 6.38
C TYR A 16 10.14 -4.32 6.69
N TYR A 17 10.16 -3.85 7.94
CA TYR A 17 9.44 -2.64 8.33
C TYR A 17 10.00 -1.39 7.68
N GLY A 18 11.32 -1.30 7.50
CA GLY A 18 11.94 -0.17 6.81
C GLY A 18 11.52 -0.09 5.35
N ILE A 19 11.54 -1.22 4.64
CA ILE A 19 11.08 -1.31 3.25
C ILE A 19 9.57 -1.03 3.15
N SER A 20 8.76 -1.66 4.00
CA SER A 20 7.31 -1.47 4.03
C SER A 20 6.92 -0.01 4.30
N ALA A 21 7.63 0.66 5.23
CA ALA A 21 7.44 2.08 5.50
C ALA A 21 7.74 2.92 4.26
N VAL A 22 8.91 2.73 3.63
CA VAL A 22 9.29 3.46 2.40
C VAL A 22 8.24 3.25 1.31
N ILE A 23 7.82 2.00 1.06
CA ILE A 23 6.75 1.69 0.09
C ILE A 23 5.46 2.40 0.46
N GLY A 24 5.08 2.44 1.74
CA GLY A 24 3.90 3.17 2.21
C GLY A 24 3.94 4.67 1.90
N TYR A 25 5.11 5.32 1.95
CA TYR A 25 5.25 6.71 1.52
C TYR A 25 5.14 6.87 0.00
N PHE A 26 5.70 5.94 -0.78
CA PHE A 26 5.55 5.90 -2.23
C PHE A 26 4.09 5.77 -2.66
N THR A 27 3.33 4.92 -1.96
CA THR A 27 1.98 4.52 -2.37
C THR A 27 0.89 5.30 -1.64
N TYR A 28 1.24 6.20 -0.73
CA TYR A 28 0.29 6.99 0.03
C TYR A 28 -0.74 7.68 -0.88
N ASP A 29 -2.00 7.47 -0.55
CA ASP A 29 -3.14 8.07 -1.25
C ASP A 29 -4.19 8.57 -0.25
N SER A 30 -4.85 9.66 -0.64
CA SER A 30 -5.91 10.32 0.11
C SER A 30 -7.14 10.61 -0.77
N ALA A 31 -7.38 9.82 -1.82
CA ALA A 31 -8.48 10.06 -2.77
C ALA A 31 -9.86 9.94 -2.10
N ASP A 32 -9.95 9.07 -1.10
CA ASP A 32 -11.13 8.89 -0.26
C ASP A 32 -11.54 10.19 0.44
N TRP A 33 -10.57 10.88 1.04
CA TRP A 33 -10.79 12.12 1.79
C TRP A 33 -11.19 13.27 0.87
N ASP A 34 -10.47 13.43 -0.25
CA ASP A 34 -10.72 14.51 -1.21
C ASP A 34 -12.12 14.38 -1.82
N LEU A 35 -12.52 13.16 -2.22
CA LEU A 35 -13.85 12.90 -2.76
C LEU A 35 -14.94 13.10 -1.70
N GLN A 36 -14.74 12.61 -0.47
CA GLN A 36 -15.66 12.85 0.64
C GLN A 36 -15.90 14.34 0.89
N TRP A 37 -14.82 15.12 0.91
CA TRP A 37 -14.90 16.56 1.10
C TRP A 37 -15.65 17.24 -0.06
N LEU A 38 -15.34 16.84 -1.30
CA LEU A 38 -15.96 17.40 -2.50
C LEU A 38 -17.47 17.10 -2.58
N ILE A 39 -17.90 15.90 -2.18
CA ILE A 39 -19.31 15.52 -2.09
C ILE A 39 -20.00 16.34 -1.00
N ARG A 40 -19.40 16.40 0.20
CA ARG A 40 -19.98 17.09 1.36
C ARG A 40 -20.17 18.58 1.15
N THR A 41 -19.26 19.21 0.40
CA THR A 41 -19.33 20.65 0.07
C THR A 41 -20.25 20.94 -1.13
N GLY A 42 -20.80 19.92 -1.78
CA GLY A 42 -21.58 20.07 -3.01
C GLY A 42 -20.74 20.36 -4.26
N GLY A 43 -19.42 20.53 -4.12
CA GLY A 43 -18.52 20.83 -5.23
C GLY A 43 -18.45 19.71 -6.28
N PHE A 44 -18.82 18.48 -5.92
CA PHE A 44 -18.90 17.37 -6.87
C PHE A 44 -19.91 17.66 -8.00
N LEU A 45 -21.05 18.30 -7.68
CA LEU A 45 -22.06 18.67 -8.68
C LEU A 45 -21.50 19.66 -9.70
N THR A 46 -20.75 20.66 -9.23
CA THR A 46 -20.07 21.63 -10.11
C THR A 46 -19.00 20.95 -10.96
N PHE A 47 -18.27 19.98 -10.38
CA PHE A 47 -17.26 19.23 -11.13
C PHE A 47 -17.89 18.40 -12.25
N MET A 48 -19.06 17.81 -12.03
CA MET A 48 -19.78 17.01 -13.04
C MET A 48 -20.14 17.80 -14.31
N LEU A 49 -20.16 19.14 -14.26
CA LEU A 49 -20.37 19.97 -15.44
C LEU A 49 -19.17 19.98 -16.40
N ARG A 50 -18.00 19.49 -15.95
CA ARG A 50 -16.79 19.40 -16.77
C ARG A 50 -16.85 18.13 -17.63
N PRO A 51 -16.36 18.15 -18.87
CA PRO A 51 -16.34 16.99 -19.76
C PRO A 51 -15.20 16.00 -19.41
N VAL A 52 -15.00 15.72 -18.12
CA VAL A 52 -13.94 14.85 -17.59
C VAL A 52 -14.48 14.01 -16.45
N THR A 53 -14.22 12.70 -16.47
CA THR A 53 -14.60 11.81 -15.37
C THR A 53 -13.75 12.11 -14.13
N TYR A 54 -14.39 12.25 -12.97
CA TYR A 54 -13.70 12.55 -11.72
C TYR A 54 -12.62 11.52 -11.35
N GLY A 55 -12.84 10.23 -11.65
CA GLY A 55 -11.86 9.18 -11.35
C GLY A 55 -10.49 9.41 -12.01
N TYR A 56 -10.46 9.72 -13.31
CA TYR A 56 -9.21 10.02 -14.01
C TYR A 56 -8.58 11.33 -13.54
N TYR A 57 -9.41 12.33 -13.25
CA TYR A 57 -8.95 13.59 -12.66
C TYR A 57 -8.28 13.36 -11.30
N ALA A 58 -8.92 12.59 -10.42
CA ALA A 58 -8.39 12.25 -9.11
C ALA A 58 -7.09 11.45 -9.24
N LEU A 59 -7.05 10.43 -10.10
CA LEU A 59 -5.82 9.65 -10.32
C LEU A 59 -4.66 10.54 -10.79
N GLY A 60 -4.90 11.43 -11.76
CA GLY A 60 -3.90 12.39 -12.23
C GLY A 60 -3.40 13.32 -11.12
N GLN A 61 -4.31 13.81 -10.27
CA GLN A 61 -3.95 14.62 -9.10
C GLN A 61 -3.06 13.84 -8.13
N LYS A 62 -3.37 12.57 -7.85
CA LYS A 62 -2.59 11.72 -6.93
C LYS A 62 -1.22 11.37 -7.49
N ILE A 63 -1.12 11.09 -8.79
CA ILE A 63 0.17 10.92 -9.47
C ILE A 63 1.01 12.20 -9.31
N GLY A 64 0.43 13.38 -9.58
CA GLY A 64 1.12 14.66 -9.40
C GLY A 64 1.59 14.89 -7.97
N HIS A 65 0.74 14.59 -6.97
CA HIS A 65 1.10 14.68 -5.56
C HIS A 65 2.26 13.73 -5.21
N ARG A 66 2.26 12.49 -5.71
CA ARG A 66 3.34 11.53 -5.43
C ARG A 66 4.66 11.91 -6.11
N ILE A 67 4.61 12.46 -7.33
CA ILE A 67 5.82 12.99 -8.00
C ILE A 67 6.44 14.13 -7.17
N MET A 68 5.62 15.06 -6.66
CA MET A 68 6.12 16.15 -5.81
C MET A 68 6.61 15.64 -4.44
N ALA A 69 5.87 14.73 -3.83
CA ALA A 69 6.21 14.11 -2.56
C ALA A 69 7.50 13.27 -2.62
N PHE A 70 7.84 12.72 -3.80
CA PHE A 70 9.07 11.95 -3.97
C PHE A 70 10.31 12.74 -3.55
N LEU A 71 10.40 14.02 -3.91
CA LEU A 71 11.56 14.85 -3.59
C LEU A 71 11.62 15.25 -2.11
N VAL A 72 10.46 15.49 -1.48
CA VAL A 72 10.36 16.11 -0.15
C VAL A 72 10.16 15.09 0.96
N GLU A 73 9.43 14.02 0.71
CA GLU A 73 9.13 12.96 1.69
C GLU A 73 10.10 11.78 1.52
N ILE A 74 10.19 11.25 0.31
CA ILE A 74 10.79 9.92 0.09
C ILE A 74 12.31 9.96 0.20
N ILE A 75 12.97 10.96 -0.39
CA ILE A 75 14.43 11.09 -0.33
C ILE A 75 14.91 11.19 1.13
N PRO A 76 14.40 12.12 1.98
CA PRO A 76 14.83 12.18 3.38
C PRO A 76 14.61 10.87 4.15
N ILE A 77 13.48 10.20 3.93
CA ILE A 77 13.16 8.93 4.62
C ILE A 77 14.15 7.83 4.19
N TYR A 78 14.44 7.73 2.89
CA TYR A 78 15.44 6.81 2.36
C TYR A 78 16.82 7.06 2.99
N LEU A 79 17.24 8.33 3.09
CA LEU A 79 18.51 8.69 3.71
C LEU A 79 18.54 8.34 5.21
N ILE A 80 17.44 8.53 5.95
CA ILE A 80 17.35 8.13 7.36
C ILE A 80 17.56 6.61 7.49
N PHE A 81 16.92 5.79 6.66
CA PHE A 81 17.09 4.33 6.74
C PHE A 81 18.52 3.87 6.43
N ILE A 82 19.20 4.52 5.49
CA ILE A 82 20.59 4.19 5.17
C ILE A 82 21.56 4.67 6.25
N PHE A 83 21.46 5.94 6.67
CA PHE A 83 22.47 6.52 7.57
C PHE A 83 22.24 6.20 9.03
N LEU A 84 21.00 6.21 9.51
CA LEU A 84 20.68 5.98 10.92
C LEU A 84 20.55 4.49 11.22
N PHE A 85 19.80 3.76 10.39
CA PHE A 85 19.51 2.35 10.62
C PHE A 85 20.48 1.40 9.91
N ARG A 86 21.35 1.91 9.02
CA ARG A 86 22.30 1.11 8.23
C ARG A 86 21.62 -0.01 7.43
N ILE A 87 20.36 0.21 7.02
CA ILE A 87 19.60 -0.75 6.23
C ILE A 87 19.89 -0.48 4.76
N ASN A 88 20.40 -1.49 4.06
CA ASN A 88 20.67 -1.37 2.63
C ASN A 88 19.37 -1.54 1.84
N LEU A 89 18.78 -0.42 1.41
CA LEU A 89 17.55 -0.37 0.63
C LEU A 89 17.84 -0.55 -0.87
N ILE A 90 18.47 -1.67 -1.23
CA ILE A 90 18.68 -2.06 -2.62
C ILE A 90 17.69 -3.19 -2.94
N PRO A 91 16.78 -3.00 -3.92
CA PRO A 91 15.85 -4.04 -4.29
C PRO A 91 16.59 -5.20 -4.95
N ALA A 92 16.24 -6.43 -4.58
CA ALA A 92 16.83 -7.64 -5.17
C ALA A 92 16.55 -7.75 -6.68
N ALA A 93 15.39 -7.24 -7.11
CA ALA A 93 14.99 -7.18 -8.52
C ALA A 93 14.40 -5.80 -8.83
N PRO A 94 15.22 -4.79 -9.20
CA PRO A 94 14.78 -3.40 -9.32
C PRO A 94 13.58 -3.19 -10.25
N GLY A 95 13.57 -3.82 -11.43
CA GLY A 95 12.48 -3.68 -12.40
C GLY A 95 11.14 -4.22 -11.85
N TRP A 96 11.16 -5.39 -11.22
CA TRP A 96 9.98 -5.99 -10.60
C TRP A 96 9.52 -5.20 -9.37
N ALA A 97 10.45 -4.65 -8.58
CA ALA A 97 10.12 -3.80 -7.44
C ALA A 97 9.40 -2.52 -7.88
N VAL A 98 9.91 -1.83 -8.92
CA VAL A 98 9.25 -0.64 -9.48
C VAL A 98 7.85 -0.97 -9.98
N LEU A 99 7.70 -2.05 -10.76
CA LEU A 99 6.40 -2.48 -11.27
C LEU A 99 5.42 -2.81 -10.13
N SER A 100 5.88 -3.54 -9.12
CA SER A 100 5.06 -3.93 -7.96
C SER A 100 4.61 -2.73 -7.12
N ILE A 101 5.48 -1.72 -6.96
CA ILE A 101 5.14 -0.46 -6.27
C ILE A 101 4.09 0.33 -7.07
N LEU A 102 4.23 0.40 -8.40
CA LEU A 102 3.24 1.06 -9.25
C LEU A 102 1.87 0.38 -9.18
N LEU A 103 1.82 -0.94 -9.24
CA LEU A 103 0.56 -1.70 -9.09
C LEU A 103 -0.04 -1.52 -7.70
N SER A 104 0.78 -1.52 -6.66
CA SER A 104 0.35 -1.21 -5.30
C SER A 104 -0.28 0.19 -5.21
N PHE A 105 0.33 1.21 -5.82
CA PHE A 105 -0.21 2.57 -5.87
C PHE A 105 -1.58 2.64 -6.58
N VAL A 106 -1.75 1.90 -7.67
CA VAL A 106 -3.05 1.83 -8.36
C VAL A 106 -4.09 1.16 -7.46
N LEU A 107 -3.74 0.05 -6.83
CA LEU A 107 -4.68 -0.71 -5.99
C LEU A 107 -5.11 0.06 -4.73
N ILE A 108 -4.18 0.76 -4.08
CA ILE A 108 -4.50 1.61 -2.92
C ILE A 108 -5.38 2.80 -3.33
N PHE A 109 -5.12 3.41 -4.49
CA PHE A 109 -5.99 4.45 -5.06
C PHE A 109 -7.40 3.91 -5.32
N LEU A 110 -7.54 2.77 -5.99
CA LEU A 110 -8.86 2.18 -6.27
C LEU A 110 -9.62 1.83 -4.98
N THR A 111 -8.91 1.29 -3.99
CA THR A 111 -9.48 0.96 -2.67
C THR A 111 -9.98 2.22 -1.97
N ASN A 112 -9.15 3.25 -1.86
CA ASN A 112 -9.51 4.52 -1.24
C ASN A 112 -10.63 5.22 -2.01
N TYR A 113 -10.53 5.29 -3.33
CA TYR A 113 -11.55 5.89 -4.18
C TYR A 113 -12.92 5.23 -3.98
N SER A 114 -12.95 3.89 -3.86
CA SER A 114 -14.17 3.13 -3.53
C SER A 114 -14.75 3.50 -2.17
N ILE A 115 -13.89 3.68 -1.14
CA ILE A 115 -14.30 4.21 0.16
C ILE A 115 -14.84 5.64 0.03
N GLY A 116 -14.21 6.48 -0.80
CA GLY A 116 -14.66 7.85 -1.08
C GLY A 116 -16.05 7.91 -1.69
N ILE A 117 -16.37 7.00 -2.62
CA ILE A 117 -17.69 6.91 -3.25
C ILE A 117 -18.79 6.64 -2.21
N SER A 118 -18.52 5.90 -1.14
CA SER A 118 -19.53 5.61 -0.10
C SER A 118 -20.12 6.87 0.55
N ALA A 119 -19.44 8.02 0.45
CA ALA A 119 -19.87 9.30 0.97
C ALA A 119 -21.15 9.86 0.33
N PHE A 120 -21.56 9.36 -0.83
CA PHE A 120 -22.87 9.73 -1.41
C PHE A 120 -24.05 9.29 -0.54
N TRP A 121 -23.90 8.20 0.22
CA TRP A 121 -24.99 7.65 1.05
C TRP A 121 -24.81 7.92 2.54
N LEU A 122 -23.60 8.26 2.99
CA LEU A 122 -23.24 8.33 4.39
C LEU A 122 -22.94 9.77 4.82
N THR A 123 -23.74 10.32 5.73
CA THR A 123 -23.62 11.73 6.18
C THR A 123 -22.37 11.99 7.03
N LYS A 124 -21.84 10.96 7.70
CA LYS A 124 -20.58 11.00 8.47
C LYS A 124 -19.74 9.75 8.19
N THR A 125 -18.79 9.87 7.27
CA THR A 125 -17.93 8.76 6.83
C THR A 125 -16.61 8.65 7.57
N ASP A 126 -16.21 9.65 8.35
CA ASP A 126 -14.85 9.70 8.92
C ASP A 126 -14.49 8.48 9.78
N GLY A 127 -15.38 8.07 10.69
CA GLY A 127 -15.16 6.91 11.55
C GLY A 127 -15.13 5.59 10.77
N LEU A 128 -16.07 5.43 9.84
CA LEU A 128 -16.18 4.24 9.00
C LEU A 128 -14.95 4.11 8.08
N ARG A 129 -14.54 5.21 7.44
CA ARG A 129 -13.34 5.32 6.61
C ARG A 129 -12.10 4.88 7.37
N ARG A 130 -11.87 5.41 8.57
CA ARG A 130 -10.73 5.04 9.42
C ARG A 130 -10.75 3.55 9.80
N ALA A 131 -11.94 3.01 10.11
CA ALA A 131 -12.09 1.60 10.42
C ALA A 131 -11.72 0.72 9.21
N PHE A 132 -12.22 1.04 8.01
CA PHE A 132 -11.85 0.34 6.78
C PHE A 132 -10.36 0.43 6.46
N GLN A 133 -9.77 1.63 6.59
CA GLN A 133 -8.34 1.82 6.37
C GLN A 133 -7.49 0.99 7.32
N THR A 134 -7.85 0.96 8.61
CA THR A 134 -7.15 0.15 9.62
C THR A 134 -7.26 -1.34 9.30
N MET A 135 -8.45 -1.82 8.94
CA MET A 135 -8.65 -3.22 8.55
C MET A 135 -7.84 -3.57 7.29
N ARG A 136 -7.89 -2.72 6.27
CA ARG A 136 -7.08 -2.85 5.05
C ARG A 136 -5.59 -2.91 5.38
N ASP A 137 -5.07 -1.99 6.20
CA ASP A 137 -3.63 -1.92 6.52
C ASP A 137 -3.14 -3.12 7.32
N LEU A 138 -4.00 -3.64 8.20
CA LEU A 138 -3.75 -4.90 8.91
C LEU A 138 -3.70 -6.07 7.93
N SER A 139 -4.71 -6.19 7.06
CA SER A 139 -4.78 -7.24 6.03
C SER A 139 -3.75 -7.11 4.91
N ALA A 140 -3.17 -5.92 4.72
CA ALA A 140 -2.11 -5.65 3.76
C ALA A 140 -0.71 -6.00 4.26
N GLY A 141 -0.57 -6.30 5.56
CA GLY A 141 0.72 -6.59 6.17
C GLY A 141 1.56 -5.36 6.51
N SER A 142 0.98 -4.16 6.45
CA SER A 142 1.70 -2.91 6.71
C SER A 142 2.02 -2.72 8.21
N ILE A 143 1.13 -3.15 9.09
CA ILE A 143 1.31 -3.04 10.55
C ILE A 143 2.08 -4.24 11.10
N ILE A 144 1.70 -5.46 10.69
CA ILE A 144 2.33 -6.72 11.09
C ILE A 144 2.47 -7.57 9.82
N PRO A 145 3.65 -8.14 9.52
CA PRO A 145 3.84 -8.97 8.34
C PRO A 145 2.86 -10.14 8.33
N LEU A 146 2.30 -10.46 7.17
CA LEU A 146 1.23 -11.46 7.05
C LEU A 146 1.65 -12.86 7.53
N THR A 147 2.95 -13.17 7.50
CA THR A 147 3.54 -14.42 7.99
C THR A 147 3.42 -14.62 9.50
N PHE A 148 3.11 -13.57 10.27
CA PHE A 148 2.89 -13.67 11.72
C PHE A 148 1.50 -14.15 12.09
N PHE A 149 0.55 -14.11 11.17
CA PHE A 149 -0.80 -14.61 11.43
C PHE A 149 -0.82 -16.14 11.44
N PRO A 150 -1.79 -16.78 12.13
CA PRO A 150 -2.01 -18.22 12.03
C PRO A 150 -2.25 -18.67 10.59
N GLU A 151 -1.86 -19.90 10.25
CA GLU A 151 -1.89 -20.41 8.87
C GLU A 151 -3.27 -20.29 8.21
N VAL A 152 -4.35 -20.55 8.95
CA VAL A 152 -5.73 -20.39 8.46
C VAL A 152 -6.02 -18.95 8.04
N MET A 153 -5.58 -17.98 8.83
CA MET A 153 -5.75 -16.56 8.53
C MET A 153 -4.89 -16.15 7.33
N GLN A 154 -3.68 -16.67 7.20
CA GLN A 154 -2.84 -16.42 6.03
C GLN A 154 -3.52 -16.89 4.74
N LYS A 155 -4.19 -18.06 4.74
CA LYS A 155 -4.95 -18.57 3.58
C LYS A 155 -6.09 -17.64 3.20
N ILE A 156 -6.82 -17.11 4.19
CA ILE A 156 -7.88 -16.13 3.97
C ILE A 156 -7.27 -14.87 3.34
N LEU A 157 -6.25 -14.29 3.97
CA LEU A 157 -5.60 -13.05 3.51
C LEU A 157 -4.94 -13.21 2.14
N PHE A 158 -4.49 -14.41 1.78
CA PHE A 158 -3.98 -14.72 0.45
C PHE A 158 -5.06 -14.64 -0.64
N PHE A 159 -6.32 -14.91 -0.31
CA PHE A 159 -7.42 -14.76 -1.27
C PHE A 159 -7.89 -13.31 -1.39
N LEU A 160 -7.61 -12.46 -0.39
CA LEU A 160 -7.97 -11.05 -0.43
C LEU A 160 -6.95 -10.24 -1.26
N PRO A 161 -7.39 -9.17 -1.93
CA PRO A 161 -6.48 -8.34 -2.73
C PRO A 161 -5.57 -7.46 -1.85
N PHE A 162 -5.83 -7.33 -0.55
CA PHE A 162 -5.11 -6.37 0.30
C PHE A 162 -3.63 -6.67 0.46
N GLN A 163 -3.20 -7.93 0.36
CA GLN A 163 -1.77 -8.27 0.38
C GLN A 163 -0.95 -7.55 -0.70
N PHE A 164 -1.58 -7.22 -1.83
CA PHE A 164 -0.96 -6.58 -2.97
C PHE A 164 -0.68 -5.09 -2.74
N ILE A 165 -1.25 -4.51 -1.67
CA ILE A 165 -1.04 -3.11 -1.29
C ILE A 165 0.33 -2.92 -0.65
N SER A 166 0.79 -3.83 0.22
CA SER A 166 2.02 -3.59 0.99
C SER A 166 2.88 -4.84 1.15
N TYR A 167 2.28 -5.98 1.49
CA TYR A 167 3.01 -7.23 1.69
C TYR A 167 3.80 -7.65 0.44
N VAL A 168 3.13 -7.75 -0.71
CA VAL A 168 3.76 -8.17 -1.98
C VAL A 168 4.89 -7.23 -2.42
N PRO A 169 4.70 -5.91 -2.57
CA PRO A 169 5.81 -5.03 -3.00
C PRO A 169 6.98 -5.05 -2.01
N THR A 170 6.71 -5.20 -0.71
CA THR A 170 7.78 -5.37 0.30
C THR A 170 8.57 -6.66 0.08
N ARG A 171 7.88 -7.78 -0.15
CA ARG A 171 8.49 -9.09 -0.40
C ARG A 171 9.25 -9.14 -1.73
N VAL A 172 8.71 -8.50 -2.77
CA VAL A 172 9.37 -8.34 -4.08
C VAL A 172 10.66 -7.53 -3.94
N PHE A 173 10.63 -6.44 -3.16
CA PHE A 173 11.82 -5.63 -2.88
C PHE A 173 12.90 -6.45 -2.17
N ILE A 174 12.50 -7.24 -1.15
CA ILE A 174 13.40 -8.17 -0.42
C ILE A 174 13.93 -9.29 -1.34
N GLY A 175 13.17 -9.68 -2.37
CA GLY A 175 13.57 -10.69 -3.34
C GLY A 175 13.05 -12.11 -3.06
N SER A 176 12.11 -12.27 -2.14
CA SER A 176 11.50 -13.58 -1.86
C SER A 176 10.06 -13.41 -1.42
N TYR A 177 9.17 -14.30 -1.86
CA TYR A 177 7.76 -14.28 -1.47
C TYR A 177 7.34 -15.63 -0.87
N GLU A 178 6.71 -15.56 0.29
CA GLU A 178 6.12 -16.72 0.96
C GLU A 178 4.90 -16.26 1.77
N LEU A 179 3.78 -16.94 1.60
CA LEU A 179 2.57 -16.72 2.39
C LEU A 179 1.70 -17.98 2.38
N ALA A 180 1.08 -18.32 3.50
CA ALA A 180 0.17 -19.48 3.60
C ALA A 180 0.81 -20.82 3.16
N GLY A 181 2.12 -20.96 3.34
CA GLY A 181 2.90 -22.13 2.89
C GLY A 181 3.19 -22.17 1.39
N MET A 182 2.75 -21.17 0.62
CA MET A 182 3.04 -21.05 -0.82
C MET A 182 4.24 -20.14 -1.03
N LYS A 183 5.22 -20.66 -1.79
CA LYS A 183 6.37 -19.90 -2.28
C LYS A 183 6.17 -19.67 -3.77
N LEU A 184 6.14 -18.40 -4.17
CA LEU A 184 6.00 -17.99 -5.57
C LEU A 184 7.26 -17.26 -6.00
N THR A 185 7.60 -17.38 -7.27
CA THR A 185 8.67 -16.55 -7.85
C THR A 185 8.22 -15.09 -7.95
N ILE A 186 9.19 -14.16 -8.01
CA ILE A 186 8.89 -12.74 -8.12
C ILE A 186 8.00 -12.42 -9.34
N PRO A 187 8.26 -12.96 -10.55
CA PRO A 187 7.40 -12.71 -11.70
C PRO A 187 5.97 -13.24 -11.50
N GLU A 188 5.80 -14.41 -10.89
CA GLU A 188 4.47 -15.00 -10.65
C GLU A 188 3.64 -14.14 -9.68
N VAL A 189 4.23 -13.72 -8.56
CA VAL A 189 3.49 -12.91 -7.58
C VAL A 189 3.16 -11.51 -8.12
N VAL A 190 4.05 -10.90 -8.92
CA VAL A 190 3.75 -9.63 -9.60
C VAL A 190 2.71 -9.82 -10.70
N GLY A 191 2.69 -10.98 -11.37
CA GLY A 191 1.63 -11.35 -12.30
C GLY A 191 0.26 -11.49 -11.62
N LEU A 192 0.20 -12.12 -10.44
CA LEU A 192 -1.01 -12.15 -9.62
C LEU A 192 -1.44 -10.75 -9.18
N GLN A 193 -0.47 -9.92 -8.78
CA GLN A 193 -0.72 -8.53 -8.39
C GLN A 193 -1.33 -7.72 -9.54
N PHE A 194 -0.93 -7.96 -10.79
CA PHE A 194 -1.49 -7.28 -11.95
C PHE A 194 -2.96 -7.67 -12.22
N GLY A 195 -3.35 -8.90 -11.88
CA GLY A 195 -4.72 -9.40 -12.09
C GLY A 195 -5.68 -9.16 -10.93
N ALA A 196 -5.22 -8.59 -9.81
CA ALA A 196 -6.00 -8.34 -8.60
C ALA A 196 -6.72 -6.98 -8.63
#